data_AF-A0A9D9U9J9-F1
#
_entry.id   AF-A0A9D9U9J9-F1
#
_cell.length_a   1.000
_cell.length_b   1.000
_cell.length_c   1.000
_cell.angle_alpha   90.00
_cell.angle_beta   90.00
_cell.angle_gamma   90.00
#
_symmetry.space_group_name_H-M   'P 1'
#
loop_
_entity.id
_entity.type
_entity.pdbx_description
1 polymer ?
#
loop_
_entity_poly.entity_id
_entity_poly.type
_entity_poly.pdbx_seq_one_letter_code
_entity_poly.pdbx_strand_id
1 'polypeptide(L)'
;AEGSRLRAEKGINFPETQFALSALTDKDIADLEAVVGFADIVALSFVRSAADVTCLEDHLHRLGAGQLGIVLKIENRQAFENLPGVLLAGLRSPPVGVMVARGDLAVELGFERLSEVQEEILWLCEAAHVPVIWATQMLEGLAKKGVPSRAEVTDAAASARAECAMLNKGPYIVETTRFLGDILGRMHSHQAKRRPTLRSLAVSQKV
;
A
#
# COMPACT_ATOMS: atom_id res chain seq x y z
N ALA A 1 -4.12 -28.91 19.85
CA ALA A 1 -3.83 -27.50 20.18
C ALA A 1 -2.44 -27.18 19.66
N GLU A 2 -2.35 -26.67 18.44
CA GLU A 2 -1.07 -26.27 17.85
C GLU A 2 -0.74 -24.85 18.31
N GLY A 3 -0.12 -24.75 19.48
CA GLY A 3 0.50 -23.50 19.91
C GLY A 3 1.87 -23.32 19.25
N SER A 4 2.20 -22.10 18.84
CA SER A 4 3.54 -21.72 18.38
C SER A 4 4.21 -20.78 19.39
N ARG A 5 5.53 -20.59 19.28
CA ARG A 5 6.29 -19.69 20.17
C ARG A 5 5.87 -18.24 19.97
N LEU A 6 5.10 -17.69 20.91
CA LEU A 6 4.81 -16.26 20.99
C LEU A 6 6.04 -15.52 21.56
N ARG A 7 6.55 -14.53 20.82
CA ARG A 7 7.64 -13.67 21.30
C ARG A 7 7.05 -12.44 21.99
N ALA A 8 7.84 -11.80 22.85
CA ALA A 8 7.48 -10.49 23.40
C ALA A 8 7.17 -9.49 22.27
N GLU A 9 6.24 -8.56 22.55
CA GLU A 9 5.83 -7.47 21.63
C GLU A 9 5.24 -7.95 20.29
N LYS A 10 4.74 -9.19 20.25
CA LYS A 10 3.98 -9.65 19.08
C LYS A 10 2.62 -8.96 19.03
N GLY A 11 2.36 -8.29 17.91
CA GLY A 11 1.06 -7.69 17.62
C GLY A 11 -0.06 -8.74 17.65
N ILE A 12 -1.21 -8.32 18.15
CA ILE A 12 -2.43 -9.11 18.23
C ILE A 12 -3.46 -8.41 17.34
N ASN A 13 -4.24 -9.20 16.61
CA ASN A 13 -5.31 -8.68 15.79
C ASN A 13 -6.67 -9.22 16.28
N PHE A 14 -7.70 -8.38 16.24
CA PHE A 14 -9.08 -8.70 16.59
C PHE A 14 -10.01 -8.28 15.43
N PRO A 15 -10.10 -9.09 14.36
CA PRO A 15 -10.78 -8.69 13.12
C PRO A 15 -12.28 -8.37 13.27
N GLU A 16 -12.93 -8.91 14.31
CA GLU A 16 -14.36 -8.72 14.58
C GLU A 16 -14.64 -7.58 15.59
N THR A 17 -13.61 -6.93 16.11
CA THR A 17 -13.75 -5.90 17.15
C THR A 17 -13.56 -4.50 16.59
N GLN A 18 -14.54 -3.63 16.82
CA GLN A 18 -14.39 -2.20 16.53
C GLN A 18 -13.63 -1.52 17.67
N PHE A 19 -12.49 -0.91 17.34
CA PHE A 19 -11.69 -0.17 18.30
C PHE A 19 -11.97 1.33 18.19
N ALA A 20 -12.33 1.96 19.31
CA ALA A 20 -12.35 3.42 19.45
C ALA A 20 -10.95 3.94 19.83
N LEU A 21 -9.93 3.56 19.04
CA LEU A 21 -8.56 4.04 19.21
C LEU A 21 -8.30 5.17 18.22
N SER A 22 -7.64 6.23 18.69
CA SER A 22 -7.09 7.26 17.80
C SER A 22 -6.19 6.61 16.74
N ALA A 23 -6.30 7.06 15.49
CA ALA A 23 -5.38 6.64 14.44
C ALA A 23 -3.94 7.18 14.65
N LEU A 24 -3.80 8.27 15.41
CA LEU A 24 -2.50 8.82 15.78
C LEU A 24 -2.23 8.58 17.26
N THR A 25 -1.07 7.97 17.53
CA THR A 25 -0.52 7.84 18.88
C THR A 25 0.32 9.07 19.24
N ASP A 26 0.64 9.23 20.54
CA ASP A 26 1.56 10.28 20.99
C ASP A 26 2.93 10.18 20.30
N LYS A 27 3.37 8.95 19.99
CA LYS A 27 4.58 8.71 19.22
C LYS A 27 4.44 9.21 17.79
N ASP A 28 3.32 8.94 17.12
CA ASP A 28 3.11 9.39 15.74
C ASP A 28 3.10 10.92 15.65
N ILE A 29 2.54 11.61 16.65
CA ILE A 29 2.56 13.08 16.73
C ILE A 29 4.00 13.59 16.88
N ALA A 30 4.79 13.00 17.78
CA ALA A 30 6.18 13.37 17.97
C ALA A 30 7.05 13.09 16.73
N ASP A 31 6.80 11.96 16.06
CA ASP A 31 7.48 11.62 14.80
C ASP A 31 7.11 12.63 13.71
N LEU A 32 5.83 13.02 13.62
CA LEU A 32 5.36 14.01 12.66
C LEU A 32 6.10 15.34 12.81
N GLU A 33 6.18 15.86 14.04
CA GLU A 33 6.93 17.08 14.37
C GLU A 33 8.39 17.02 13.92
N ALA A 34 9.03 15.85 13.99
CA ALA A 34 10.42 15.67 13.61
C ALA A 34 10.63 15.61 12.07
N VAL A 35 9.64 15.13 11.31
CA VAL A 35 9.81 14.83 9.87
C VAL A 35 9.21 15.88 8.94
N VAL A 36 8.27 16.73 9.39
CA VAL A 36 7.56 17.68 8.51
C VAL A 36 8.47 18.63 7.72
N GLY A 37 9.67 18.94 8.23
CA GLY A 37 10.65 19.80 7.55
C GLY A 37 11.48 19.10 6.46
N PHE A 38 11.40 17.77 6.34
CA PHE A 38 12.26 16.97 5.48
C PHE A 38 11.51 15.99 4.58
N ALA A 39 10.29 15.60 4.97
CA ALA A 39 9.48 14.67 4.21
C ALA A 39 8.75 15.37 3.06
N ASP A 40 8.54 14.65 1.96
CA ASP A 40 7.60 15.04 0.90
C ASP A 40 6.19 14.45 1.14
N ILE A 41 6.16 13.29 1.81
CA ILE A 41 4.96 12.47 2.01
C ILE A 41 5.02 11.81 3.39
N VAL A 42 3.88 11.75 4.08
CA VAL A 42 3.65 10.92 5.28
C VAL A 42 2.59 9.87 5.01
N ALA A 43 2.72 8.70 5.63
CA ALA A 43 1.76 7.61 5.47
C ALA A 43 1.00 7.36 6.78
N LEU A 44 -0.33 7.54 6.75
CA LEU A 44 -1.21 7.30 7.88
C LEU A 44 -1.50 5.81 8.01
N SER A 45 -0.96 5.19 9.05
CA SER A 45 -1.22 3.77 9.37
C SER A 45 -2.57 3.59 10.05
N PHE A 46 -3.19 2.44 9.80
CA PHE A 46 -4.45 1.96 10.37
C PHE A 46 -5.57 3.00 10.28
N VAL A 47 -5.64 3.75 9.17
CA VAL A 47 -6.77 4.64 8.89
C VAL A 47 -8.06 3.81 8.91
N ARG A 48 -9.11 4.30 9.57
CA ARG A 48 -10.40 3.61 9.66
C ARG A 48 -11.54 4.46 9.14
N SER A 49 -11.39 5.78 9.16
CA SER A 49 -12.46 6.74 8.92
C SER A 49 -11.96 8.07 8.35
N ALA A 50 -12.89 8.87 7.82
CA ALA A 50 -12.62 10.25 7.42
C ALA A 50 -12.11 11.14 8.58
N ALA A 51 -12.52 10.82 9.82
CA ALA A 51 -12.08 11.56 11.00
C ALA A 51 -10.58 11.36 11.28
N ASP A 52 -10.05 10.18 11.01
CA ASP A 52 -8.62 9.89 11.16
C ASP A 52 -7.77 10.75 10.20
N VAL A 53 -8.26 10.90 8.96
CA VAL A 53 -7.63 11.76 7.95
C VAL A 53 -7.66 13.22 8.40
N THR A 54 -8.83 13.70 8.84
CA THR A 54 -9.01 15.08 9.33
C THR A 54 -8.11 15.35 10.54
N CYS A 55 -7.95 14.38 11.44
CA CYS A 55 -7.05 14.48 12.59
C CYS A 55 -5.59 14.71 12.16
N LEU A 56 -5.11 13.94 11.19
CA LEU A 56 -3.76 14.13 10.64
C LEU A 56 -3.61 15.50 9.94
N GLU A 57 -4.58 15.90 9.13
CA GLU A 57 -4.59 17.22 8.46
C GLU A 57 -4.53 18.36 9.49
N ASP A 58 -5.27 18.28 10.58
CA ASP A 58 -5.24 19.28 11.65
C ASP A 58 -3.87 19.36 12.33
N HIS A 59 -3.20 18.24 12.55
CA HIS A 59 -1.82 18.23 13.07
C HIS A 59 -0.84 18.83 12.07
N LEU A 60 -0.92 18.47 10.79
CA LEU A 60 -0.08 19.04 9.74
C LEU A 60 -0.28 20.56 9.60
N HIS A 61 -1.51 21.04 9.66
CA HIS A 61 -1.81 22.47 9.65
C HIS A 61 -1.22 23.21 10.85
N ARG A 62 -1.30 22.63 12.07
CA ARG A 62 -0.66 23.21 13.26
C ARG A 62 0.85 23.33 13.11
N LEU A 63 1.47 22.41 12.37
CA LEU A 63 2.91 22.41 12.09
C LEU A 63 3.31 23.25 10.86
N GLY A 64 2.36 23.91 10.20
CA GLY A 64 2.62 24.68 8.97
C GLY A 64 2.97 23.80 7.75
N ALA A 65 2.55 22.54 7.76
CA ALA A 65 2.90 21.51 6.78
C ALA A 65 1.68 20.96 6.02
N GLY A 66 0.64 21.77 5.80
CA GLY A 66 -0.59 21.35 5.11
C GLY A 66 -0.41 20.96 3.64
N GLN A 67 0.75 21.27 3.05
CA GLN A 67 1.14 20.91 1.68
C GLN A 67 1.79 19.52 1.57
N LEU A 68 2.09 18.88 2.69
CA LEU A 68 2.74 17.58 2.74
C LEU A 68 1.81 16.51 2.16
N GLY A 69 2.35 15.62 1.32
CA GLY A 69 1.53 14.55 0.76
C GLY A 69 1.08 13.53 1.80
N ILE A 70 -0.15 13.04 1.69
CA ILE A 70 -0.70 12.02 2.59
C ILE A 70 -0.92 10.72 1.84
N VAL A 71 -0.37 9.62 2.36
CA VAL A 71 -0.68 8.26 1.91
C VAL A 71 -1.57 7.56 2.94
N LEU A 72 -2.76 7.15 2.51
CA LEU A 72 -3.74 6.47 3.35
C LEU A 72 -3.51 4.96 3.27
N LYS A 73 -3.09 4.32 4.37
CA LYS A 73 -2.79 2.87 4.38
C LYS A 73 -4.04 2.05 4.70
N ILE A 74 -4.55 1.34 3.70
CA ILE A 74 -5.70 0.45 3.86
C ILE A 74 -5.21 -0.90 4.39
N GLU A 75 -5.35 -1.08 5.70
CA GLU A 75 -4.76 -2.18 6.48
C GLU A 75 -5.81 -3.10 7.12
N ASN A 76 -7.07 -2.71 7.16
CA ASN A 76 -8.13 -3.50 7.81
C ASN A 76 -9.47 -3.39 7.09
N ARG A 77 -10.42 -4.23 7.53
CA ARG A 77 -11.79 -4.27 6.98
C ARG A 77 -12.49 -2.93 7.04
N GLN A 78 -12.43 -2.25 8.18
CA GLN A 78 -13.12 -0.98 8.40
C GLN A 78 -12.58 0.12 7.47
N ALA A 79 -11.27 0.17 7.25
CA ALA A 79 -10.61 1.08 6.31
C ALA A 79 -11.15 0.89 4.88
N PHE A 80 -11.30 -0.36 4.47
CA PHE A 80 -11.82 -0.73 3.16
C PHE A 80 -13.31 -0.39 3.02
N GLU A 81 -14.14 -0.77 3.99
CA GLU A 81 -15.59 -0.47 3.98
C GLU A 81 -15.87 1.04 3.99
N ASN A 82 -15.02 1.82 4.66
CA ASN A 82 -15.10 3.28 4.71
C ASN A 82 -14.29 3.99 3.61
N LEU A 83 -13.66 3.25 2.69
CA LEU A 83 -12.72 3.81 1.71
C LEU A 83 -13.30 5.00 0.92
N PRO A 84 -14.57 5.00 0.45
CA PRO A 84 -15.13 6.18 -0.23
C PRO A 84 -15.10 7.44 0.64
N GLY A 85 -15.44 7.34 1.93
CA GLY A 85 -15.41 8.48 2.86
C GLY A 85 -13.98 8.93 3.19
N VAL A 86 -13.07 7.96 3.36
CA VAL A 86 -11.64 8.19 3.59
C VAL A 86 -11.00 8.92 2.39
N LEU A 87 -11.32 8.49 1.15
CA LEU A 87 -10.89 9.14 -0.08
C LEU A 87 -11.43 10.56 -0.19
N LEU A 88 -12.74 10.76 0.02
CA LEU A 88 -13.34 12.09 -0.04
C LEU A 88 -12.74 13.05 0.99
N ALA A 89 -12.38 12.56 2.18
CA ALA A 89 -11.68 13.37 3.17
C ALA A 89 -10.30 13.77 2.67
N GLY A 90 -9.45 12.83 2.25
CA GLY A 90 -8.09 13.13 1.79
C GLY A 90 -8.04 13.99 0.51
N LEU A 91 -9.04 13.89 -0.37
CA LEU A 91 -9.15 14.73 -1.55
C LEU A 91 -9.41 16.22 -1.24
N ARG A 92 -9.77 16.57 -0.01
CA ARG A 92 -9.90 17.98 0.42
C ARG A 92 -8.55 18.68 0.53
N SER A 93 -7.47 17.93 0.75
CA SER A 93 -6.12 18.46 0.96
C SER A 93 -5.09 17.68 0.11
N PRO A 94 -5.11 17.82 -1.22
CA PRO A 94 -4.11 17.19 -2.08
C PRO A 94 -2.71 17.76 -1.80
N PRO A 95 -1.63 16.95 -1.97
CA PRO A 95 -1.61 15.66 -2.66
C PRO A 95 -1.94 14.46 -1.75
N VAL A 96 -2.77 13.53 -2.26
CA VAL A 96 -3.16 12.30 -1.55
C VAL A 96 -2.88 11.06 -2.40
N GLY A 97 -2.48 9.97 -1.75
CA GLY A 97 -2.34 8.63 -2.33
C GLY A 97 -2.93 7.56 -1.41
N VAL A 98 -3.12 6.35 -1.94
CA VAL A 98 -3.58 5.19 -1.17
C VAL A 98 -2.53 4.10 -1.23
N MET A 99 -2.31 3.40 -0.11
CA MET A 99 -1.48 2.20 -0.06
C MET A 99 -2.33 0.98 0.25
N VAL A 100 -2.26 -0.04 -0.60
CA VAL A 100 -2.85 -1.36 -0.30
C VAL A 100 -1.84 -2.16 0.52
N ALA A 101 -2.01 -2.16 1.84
CA ALA A 101 -1.10 -2.82 2.78
C ALA A 101 -1.54 -4.28 3.01
N ARG A 102 -1.29 -5.10 1.99
CA ARG A 102 -1.81 -6.47 1.84
C ARG A 102 -1.47 -7.41 2.98
N GLY A 103 -0.32 -7.24 3.63
CA GLY A 103 0.12 -8.05 4.77
C GLY A 103 -0.84 -7.94 5.95
N ASP A 104 -1.11 -6.73 6.41
CA ASP A 104 -2.05 -6.47 7.51
C ASP A 104 -3.49 -6.74 7.07
N LEU A 105 -3.84 -6.32 5.84
CA LEU A 105 -5.17 -6.51 5.28
C LEU A 105 -5.56 -8.00 5.13
N ALA A 106 -4.59 -8.87 4.82
CA ALA A 106 -4.81 -10.32 4.75
C ALA A 106 -5.09 -10.95 6.12
N VAL A 107 -4.51 -10.40 7.19
CA VAL A 107 -4.81 -10.85 8.57
C VAL A 107 -6.26 -10.51 8.94
N GLU A 108 -6.78 -9.40 8.45
CA GLU A 108 -8.12 -8.87 8.75
C GLU A 108 -9.24 -9.50 7.92
N LEU A 109 -8.98 -9.74 6.64
CA LEU A 109 -9.99 -10.21 5.69
C LEU A 109 -9.89 -11.68 5.33
N GLY A 110 -8.74 -12.31 5.63
CA GLY A 110 -8.38 -13.62 5.13
C GLY A 110 -7.88 -13.56 3.67
N PHE A 111 -7.14 -14.60 3.28
CA PHE A 111 -6.54 -14.69 1.94
C PHE A 111 -7.57 -14.83 0.81
N GLU A 112 -8.75 -15.38 1.10
CA GLU A 112 -9.82 -15.61 0.12
C GLU A 112 -10.32 -14.30 -0.51
N ARG A 113 -10.42 -13.24 0.31
CA ARG A 113 -10.94 -11.93 -0.11
C ARG A 113 -9.86 -10.93 -0.50
N LEU A 114 -8.58 -11.21 -0.20
CA LEU A 114 -7.49 -10.26 -0.43
C LEU A 114 -7.39 -9.82 -1.91
N SER A 115 -7.51 -10.78 -2.83
CA SER A 115 -7.44 -10.49 -4.28
C SER A 115 -8.60 -9.64 -4.77
N GLU A 116 -9.82 -9.92 -4.27
CA GLU A 116 -11.04 -9.14 -4.56
C GLU A 116 -10.88 -7.71 -4.05
N VAL A 117 -10.61 -7.55 -2.76
CA VAL A 117 -10.53 -6.24 -2.10
C VAL A 117 -9.42 -5.36 -2.68
N GLN A 118 -8.28 -5.94 -3.04
CA GLN A 118 -7.22 -5.20 -3.71
C GLN A 118 -7.70 -4.59 -5.05
N GLU A 119 -8.44 -5.34 -5.87
CA GLU A 119 -8.95 -4.83 -7.15
C GLU A 119 -10.03 -3.76 -6.95
N GLU A 120 -10.88 -3.92 -5.92
CA GLU A 120 -11.87 -2.92 -5.53
C GLU A 120 -11.23 -1.61 -5.06
N ILE A 121 -10.18 -1.68 -4.23
CA ILE A 121 -9.42 -0.49 -3.80
C ILE A 121 -8.83 0.22 -5.02
N LEU A 122 -8.22 -0.54 -5.95
CA LEU A 122 -7.72 0.03 -7.19
C LEU A 122 -8.86 0.70 -7.99
N TRP A 123 -10.06 0.10 -8.08
CA TRP A 123 -11.18 0.66 -8.85
C TRP A 123 -11.66 1.99 -8.28
N LEU A 124 -11.82 2.04 -6.96
CA LEU A 124 -12.21 3.26 -6.26
C LEU A 124 -11.18 4.38 -6.42
N CYS A 125 -9.89 4.05 -6.29
CA CYS A 125 -8.82 5.04 -6.45
C CYS A 125 -8.67 5.51 -7.91
N GLU A 126 -8.83 4.61 -8.88
CA GLU A 126 -8.79 4.96 -10.31
C GLU A 126 -9.95 5.91 -10.67
N ALA A 127 -11.16 5.65 -10.16
CA ALA A 127 -12.31 6.54 -10.35
C ALA A 127 -12.12 7.90 -9.66
N ALA A 128 -11.44 7.93 -8.51
CA ALA A 128 -11.14 9.13 -7.76
C ALA A 128 -9.89 9.88 -8.27
N HIS A 129 -9.19 9.36 -9.28
CA HIS A 129 -7.90 9.87 -9.76
C HIS A 129 -6.82 9.94 -8.66
N VAL A 130 -6.85 9.02 -7.69
CA VAL A 130 -5.88 8.92 -6.60
C VAL A 130 -4.85 7.83 -6.92
N PRO A 131 -3.54 8.11 -6.85
CA PRO A 131 -2.51 7.12 -7.11
C PRO A 131 -2.47 6.04 -6.01
N VAL A 132 -2.22 4.80 -6.42
CA VAL A 132 -2.14 3.64 -5.54
C VAL A 132 -0.71 3.11 -5.45
N ILE A 133 -0.30 2.81 -4.22
CA ILE A 133 0.93 2.09 -3.89
C ILE A 133 0.56 0.65 -3.56
N TRP A 134 1.05 -0.27 -4.40
CA TRP A 134 0.96 -1.71 -4.19
C TRP A 134 2.04 -2.15 -3.21
N ALA A 135 1.65 -2.51 -1.99
CA ALA A 135 2.58 -2.67 -0.88
C ALA A 135 2.54 -4.04 -0.21
N THR A 136 3.61 -4.32 0.53
CA THR A 136 3.86 -5.52 1.37
C THR A 136 4.01 -6.81 0.58
N GLN A 137 4.81 -7.76 1.09
CA GLN A 137 5.06 -9.10 0.48
C GLN A 137 5.51 -9.11 -1.00
N MET A 138 5.88 -7.96 -1.55
CA MET A 138 6.43 -7.82 -2.91
C MET A 138 7.88 -8.31 -2.92
N LEU A 139 8.14 -9.40 -3.66
CA LEU A 139 9.48 -9.98 -3.85
C LEU A 139 10.24 -10.17 -2.51
N GLU A 140 9.54 -10.56 -1.45
CA GLU A 140 10.09 -10.67 -0.10
C GLU A 140 11.16 -11.75 0.00
N GLY A 141 10.96 -12.89 -0.66
CA GLY A 141 11.93 -13.97 -0.82
C GLY A 141 13.19 -13.50 -1.52
N LEU A 142 13.06 -12.71 -2.59
CA LEU A 142 14.22 -12.13 -3.26
C LEU A 142 14.95 -11.14 -2.34
N ALA A 143 14.24 -10.18 -1.74
CA ALA A 143 14.85 -9.19 -0.84
C ALA A 143 15.60 -9.84 0.32
N LYS A 144 15.05 -10.90 0.92
CA LYS A 144 15.60 -11.55 2.11
C LYS A 144 16.60 -12.67 1.81
N LYS A 145 16.39 -13.44 0.75
CA LYS A 145 17.09 -14.71 0.48
C LYS A 145 17.80 -14.75 -0.88
N GLY A 146 17.66 -13.70 -1.71
CA GLY A 146 18.29 -13.61 -3.02
C GLY A 146 17.59 -14.41 -4.13
N VAL A 147 16.45 -15.05 -3.85
CA VAL A 147 15.73 -15.87 -4.84
C VAL A 147 14.22 -15.59 -4.76
N PRO A 148 13.56 -15.17 -5.85
CA PRO A 148 12.11 -15.01 -5.89
C PRO A 148 11.42 -16.36 -6.15
N SER A 149 10.20 -16.51 -5.65
CA SER A 149 9.27 -17.55 -6.07
C SER A 149 8.51 -17.15 -7.34
N ARG A 150 7.96 -18.15 -8.06
CA ARG A 150 7.08 -17.89 -9.21
C ARG A 150 5.87 -17.03 -8.85
N ALA A 151 5.31 -17.22 -7.66
CA ALA A 151 4.17 -16.44 -7.17
C ALA A 151 4.55 -14.95 -7.00
N GLU A 152 5.72 -14.67 -6.42
CA GLU A 152 6.19 -13.29 -6.24
C GLU A 152 6.51 -12.60 -7.57
N VAL A 153 7.03 -13.32 -8.57
CA VAL A 153 7.26 -12.77 -9.91
C VAL A 153 5.93 -12.40 -10.59
N THR A 154 4.92 -13.27 -10.49
CA THR A 154 3.57 -13.00 -11.02
C THR A 154 2.93 -11.82 -10.31
N ASP A 155 3.05 -11.74 -8.98
CA ASP A 155 2.56 -10.62 -8.18
C ASP A 155 3.26 -9.30 -8.54
N ALA A 156 4.59 -9.34 -8.74
CA ALA A 156 5.36 -8.19 -9.20
C ALA A 156 4.89 -7.69 -10.57
N ALA A 157 4.60 -8.59 -11.51
CA ALA A 157 4.04 -8.20 -12.80
C ALA A 157 2.62 -7.61 -12.67
N ALA A 158 1.79 -8.16 -11.77
CA ALA A 158 0.44 -7.65 -11.50
C ALA A 158 0.45 -6.23 -10.89
N SER A 159 1.48 -5.89 -10.11
CA SER A 159 1.63 -4.55 -9.52
C SER A 159 1.75 -3.42 -10.55
N ALA A 160 2.03 -3.73 -11.82
CA ALA A 160 2.01 -2.76 -12.93
C ALA A 160 0.64 -2.11 -13.16
N ARG A 161 -0.43 -2.63 -12.52
CA ARG A 161 -1.77 -2.02 -12.52
C ARG A 161 -1.86 -0.79 -11.62
N ALA A 162 -0.96 -0.63 -10.65
CA ALA A 162 -0.88 0.50 -9.74
C ALA A 162 0.17 1.53 -10.20
N GLU A 163 0.14 2.73 -9.65
CA GLU A 163 1.10 3.79 -9.95
C GLU A 163 2.49 3.54 -9.34
N CYS A 164 2.54 2.79 -8.23
CA CYS A 164 3.78 2.50 -7.51
C CYS A 164 3.76 1.09 -6.93
N ALA A 165 4.93 0.43 -6.94
CA ALA A 165 5.17 -0.82 -6.23
C ALA A 165 6.18 -0.59 -5.12
N MET A 166 5.85 -1.00 -3.90
CA MET A 166 6.69 -0.81 -2.71
C MET A 166 7.41 -2.09 -2.32
N LEU A 167 8.74 -2.02 -2.22
CA LEU A 167 9.58 -3.07 -1.68
C LEU A 167 9.86 -2.82 -0.19
N ASN A 168 10.07 -3.90 0.57
CA ASN A 168 10.50 -3.83 1.96
C ASN A 168 12.04 -4.02 2.06
N LYS A 169 12.56 -4.19 3.28
CA LYS A 169 13.98 -4.37 3.55
C LYS A 169 14.50 -5.79 3.28
N GLY A 170 15.79 -5.87 2.98
CA GLY A 170 16.54 -7.12 2.94
C GLY A 170 17.96 -6.94 2.39
N PRO A 171 18.88 -7.90 2.63
CA PRO A 171 20.27 -7.80 2.18
C PRO A 171 20.41 -7.73 0.65
N TYR A 172 19.43 -8.21 -0.11
CA TYR A 172 19.43 -8.21 -1.57
C TYR A 172 18.59 -7.08 -2.18
N ILE A 173 18.24 -6.05 -1.40
CA ILE A 173 17.26 -5.02 -1.84
C ILE A 173 17.66 -4.32 -3.14
N VAL A 174 18.94 -4.04 -3.38
CA VAL A 174 19.41 -3.42 -4.62
C VAL A 174 19.14 -4.31 -5.83
N GLU A 175 19.36 -5.62 -5.69
CA GLU A 175 19.04 -6.60 -6.73
C GLU A 175 17.53 -6.71 -6.91
N THR A 176 16.76 -6.75 -5.83
CA THR A 176 15.29 -6.76 -5.87
C THR A 176 14.73 -5.55 -6.61
N THR A 177 15.27 -4.35 -6.36
CA THR A 177 14.83 -3.11 -7.04
C THR A 177 15.10 -3.18 -8.54
N ARG A 178 16.28 -3.65 -8.95
CA ARG A 178 16.61 -3.84 -10.38
C ARG A 178 15.70 -4.87 -11.03
N PHE A 179 15.50 -6.01 -10.37
CA PHE A 179 14.63 -7.08 -10.85
C PHE A 179 13.18 -6.62 -11.01
N LEU A 180 12.65 -5.86 -10.05
CA LEU A 180 11.32 -5.26 -10.14
C LEU A 180 11.26 -4.25 -11.31
N GLY A 181 12.27 -3.40 -11.45
CA GLY A 181 12.37 -2.44 -12.57
C GLY A 181 12.34 -3.12 -13.93
N ASP A 182 13.05 -4.24 -14.09
CA ASP A 182 13.05 -5.04 -15.32
C ASP A 182 11.68 -5.65 -15.63
N ILE A 183 10.98 -6.18 -14.61
CA ILE A 183 9.62 -6.71 -14.76
C ILE A 183 8.67 -5.61 -15.19
N LEU A 184 8.65 -4.48 -14.47
CA LEU A 184 7.71 -3.39 -14.72
C LEU A 184 8.00 -2.71 -16.07
N GLY A 185 9.27 -2.53 -16.44
CA GLY A 185 9.66 -1.99 -17.74
C GLY A 185 9.20 -2.86 -18.91
N ARG A 186 9.28 -4.19 -18.75
CA ARG A 186 8.71 -5.12 -19.74
C ARG A 186 7.19 -5.05 -19.77
N MET A 187 6.53 -5.05 -18.61
CA MET A 187 5.06 -5.01 -18.51
C MET A 187 4.45 -3.73 -19.05
N HIS A 188 5.10 -2.57 -18.86
CA HIS A 188 4.62 -1.27 -19.32
C HIS A 188 4.31 -1.23 -20.83
N SER A 189 5.09 -1.97 -21.62
CA SER A 189 4.87 -2.05 -23.06
C SER A 189 3.60 -2.85 -23.45
N HIS A 190 3.10 -3.69 -22.55
CA HIS A 190 1.96 -4.60 -22.78
C HIS A 190 0.67 -4.14 -22.07
N GLN A 191 0.78 -3.33 -21.03
CA GLN A 191 -0.35 -2.91 -20.21
C GLN A 191 -0.22 -1.44 -19.81
N ALA A 192 -1.32 -0.71 -19.94
CA ALA A 192 -1.51 0.62 -19.37
C ALA A 192 -2.58 0.53 -18.28
N LYS A 193 -2.16 0.54 -17.01
CA LYS A 193 -3.02 0.20 -15.86
C LYS A 193 -3.72 -1.15 -16.10
N ARG A 194 -5.06 -1.15 -16.22
CA ARG A 194 -5.86 -2.35 -16.49
C ARG A 194 -6.18 -2.58 -17.96
N ARG A 195 -5.76 -1.67 -18.86
CA ARG A 195 -6.04 -1.79 -20.29
C ARG A 195 -4.88 -2.49 -20.97
N PRO A 196 -5.10 -3.67 -21.59
CA PRO A 196 -4.09 -4.26 -22.45
C PRO A 196 -3.86 -3.34 -23.65
N THR A 197 -2.59 -3.07 -23.97
CA THR A 197 -2.23 -2.23 -25.12
C THR A 197 -2.18 -3.00 -26.43
N LEU A 198 -2.27 -4.34 -26.36
CA LEU A 198 -2.24 -5.28 -27.49
C LEU A 198 -1.11 -5.01 -28.49
N ARG A 199 0.08 -4.62 -28.00
CA ARG A 199 1.24 -4.37 -28.87
C ARG A 199 1.65 -5.62 -29.65
N SER A 200 2.26 -5.41 -30.82
CA SER A 200 2.88 -6.49 -31.60
C SER A 200 3.89 -7.26 -30.75
N LEU A 201 3.80 -8.59 -30.76
CA LEU A 201 4.65 -9.47 -29.97
C LEU A 201 5.83 -9.93 -30.82
N ALA A 202 7.05 -9.84 -30.29
CA ALA A 202 8.26 -10.26 -31.02
C ALA A 202 8.21 -11.74 -31.47
N VAL A 203 7.43 -12.58 -30.79
CA VAL A 203 7.22 -13.99 -31.17
C VAL A 203 6.43 -14.15 -32.47
N SER A 204 5.54 -13.21 -32.81
CA SER A 204 4.76 -13.27 -34.05
C SER A 204 5.53 -12.76 -35.28
N GLN A 205 6.73 -12.18 -35.09
CA GLN A 205 7.59 -11.71 -36.18
C GLN A 205 8.47 -12.81 -36.77
N LYS A 206 8.45 -14.02 -36.17
CA LYS A 206 9.24 -15.18 -36.59
C LYS A 206 8.47 -16.17 -37.46
N VAL A 207 7.22 -15.85 -37.82
CA VAL A 207 6.34 -16.65 -38.68
C VAL A 207 6.17 -15.95 -40.02
#